data_AF-A0A8C2KL86-F1
#
_entry.id   AF-A0A8C2KL86-F1
#
_cell.length_a   1.000
_cell.length_b   1.000
_cell.length_c   1.000
_cell.angle_alpha   90.00
_cell.angle_beta   90.00
_cell.angle_gamma   90.00
#
_symmetry.space_group_name_H-M   'P 1'
#
loop_
_entity.id
_entity.type
_entity.pdbx_description
1 polymer ?
#
loop_
_entity_poly.entity_id
_entity_poly.type
_entity_poly.pdbx_seq_one_letter_code
_entity_poly.pdbx_strand_id
1 'polypeptide(L)'
;MEAEGICAPLSLSAKFEGSFAYLTVRDRLPTILTKVIDTLHRNKDNFFKEYGEEGIQAEKRAISFLSRLRNELQTDKPVLALTDNAEDTEAWNEYMRREQDLMEDGRPVSWFKSPWLYVECYMYRRIQEALYMNPPMDKFDMFKEGKTQSRIPAFQNDCLWDIVIRTQHQKLGKSSVSLWGNKCDLSISGGQDNSQKSSPIDSLPDLQRFILVDNSSMVWSVLVAAQGSRSSGIKNARLVTDLVLASFLVSAGLAKQIRFHGKSIPWFVSDVTKQDFEWTIMQTVASNHKWMSASGVQWKHFMKEGTWSYHDHSFWTLPHEFCDMAVDAADLYSTLQGSDLILFKGDLNYRKLTGDRKWEHTVPFDQALRGFQPAPLCSLRTLKADVQVGLQPGQAEKLSSQDPDWMTNSKYAVVQFCGPHREQ
;
A
#
# COMPACT_ATOMS: atom_id res chain seq x y z
N MET A 1 -12.01 31.53 16.42
CA MET A 1 -11.05 30.81 17.28
C MET A 1 -10.16 30.05 16.34
N GLU A 2 -9.02 30.67 16.01
CA GLU A 2 -7.96 30.01 15.23
C GLU A 2 -7.49 28.80 16.07
N ALA A 3 -7.65 27.60 15.53
CA ALA A 3 -7.00 26.44 16.11
C ALA A 3 -5.50 26.71 16.04
N GLU A 4 -4.83 26.71 17.19
CA GLU A 4 -3.37 26.71 17.28
C GLU A 4 -2.85 25.52 16.47
N GLY A 5 -2.54 25.77 15.20
CA GLY A 5 -2.13 24.74 14.26
C GLY A 5 -0.76 24.25 14.67
N ILE A 6 -0.70 23.06 15.25
CA ILE A 6 0.56 22.35 15.48
C ILE A 6 1.27 22.26 14.13
N CYS A 7 2.44 22.90 14.03
CA CYS A 7 3.30 22.81 12.86
C CYS A 7 3.66 21.34 12.61
N ALA A 8 3.56 20.88 11.37
CA ALA A 8 3.88 19.49 11.05
C ALA A 8 5.34 19.19 11.38
N PRO A 9 5.64 18.05 12.05
CA PRO A 9 7.01 17.70 12.39
C PRO A 9 7.84 17.38 11.13
N LEU A 10 9.15 17.29 11.34
CA LEU A 10 10.09 16.90 10.28
C LEU A 10 9.75 15.51 9.72
N SER A 11 9.95 15.34 8.42
CA SER A 11 9.85 14.03 7.77
C SER A 11 10.87 13.05 8.34
N LEU A 12 10.50 11.78 8.37
CA LEU A 12 11.45 10.68 8.47
C LEU A 12 12.42 10.77 7.29
N SER A 13 13.69 10.48 7.55
CA SER A 13 14.76 10.65 6.58
C SER A 13 15.94 9.79 6.99
N ALA A 14 16.68 9.33 5.99
CA ALA A 14 17.92 8.60 6.19
C ALA A 14 19.07 9.48 6.72
N LYS A 15 18.85 10.78 6.97
CA LYS A 15 19.87 11.65 7.58
C LYS A 15 20.17 11.28 9.02
N PHE A 16 19.27 10.54 9.66
CA PHE A 16 19.41 10.10 11.05
C PHE A 16 19.93 8.65 11.06
N GLU A 17 21.23 8.51 11.32
CA GLU A 17 21.84 7.18 11.50
C GLU A 17 21.13 6.40 12.61
N GLY A 18 20.97 5.09 12.41
CA GLY A 18 20.25 4.20 13.33
C GLY A 18 18.72 4.20 13.16
N SER A 19 18.14 5.15 12.42
CA SER A 19 16.71 5.08 12.05
C SER A 19 16.43 3.95 11.06
N PHE A 20 15.20 3.48 11.02
CA PHE A 20 14.78 2.49 10.04
C PHE A 20 14.80 3.04 8.61
N ALA A 21 14.54 4.34 8.44
CA ALA A 21 14.70 5.03 7.17
C ALA A 21 16.16 4.94 6.66
N TYR A 22 17.15 5.17 7.53
CA TYR A 22 18.56 5.02 7.19
C TYR A 22 18.90 3.58 6.80
N LEU A 23 18.50 2.60 7.60
CA LEU A 23 18.71 1.17 7.27
C LEU A 23 18.04 0.80 5.93
N THR A 24 16.84 1.32 5.68
CA THR A 24 16.12 1.08 4.44
C THR A 24 16.85 1.65 3.23
N VAL A 25 17.21 2.94 3.26
CA VAL A 25 17.93 3.60 2.17
C VAL A 25 19.30 2.98 1.95
N ARG A 26 20.06 2.72 3.01
CA ARG A 26 21.42 2.19 2.94
C ARG A 26 21.48 0.74 2.44
N ASP A 27 20.61 -0.14 2.93
CA ASP A 27 20.75 -1.59 2.72
C ASP A 27 19.64 -2.18 1.86
N ARG A 28 18.38 -1.80 2.11
CA ARG A 28 17.22 -2.44 1.47
C ARG A 28 17.02 -1.97 0.05
N LEU A 29 17.07 -0.67 -0.22
CA LEU A 29 16.87 -0.14 -1.58
C LEU A 29 17.93 -0.65 -2.57
N PRO A 30 19.25 -0.71 -2.23
CA PRO A 30 20.24 -1.33 -3.11
C PRO A 30 20.01 -2.83 -3.35
N THR A 31 19.52 -3.54 -2.33
CA THR A 31 19.15 -4.95 -2.45
C THR A 31 17.99 -5.14 -3.42
N ILE A 32 16.97 -4.29 -3.35
CA ILE A 32 15.84 -4.30 -4.29
C ILE A 32 16.32 -4.02 -5.72
N LEU A 33 17.13 -2.98 -5.94
CA LEU A 33 17.70 -2.68 -7.27
C LEU A 33 18.51 -3.84 -7.82
N THR A 34 19.29 -4.52 -6.97
CA THR A 34 20.07 -5.69 -7.38
C THR A 34 19.17 -6.85 -7.81
N LYS A 35 18.06 -7.11 -7.09
CA LYS A 35 17.07 -8.12 -7.49
C LYS A 35 16.34 -7.76 -8.79
N VAL A 36 16.08 -6.48 -9.04
CA VAL A 36 15.50 -6.02 -10.32
C VAL A 36 16.49 -6.28 -11.46
N ILE A 37 17.75 -5.90 -11.30
CA ILE A 37 18.81 -6.15 -12.30
C ILE A 37 18.92 -7.66 -12.60
N ASP A 38 18.95 -8.49 -11.55
CA ASP A 38 18.97 -9.95 -11.70
C ASP A 38 17.74 -10.47 -12.45
N THR A 39 16.55 -9.93 -12.16
CA THR A 39 15.31 -10.32 -12.84
C THR A 39 15.32 -9.97 -14.32
N LEU A 40 15.84 -8.80 -14.70
CA LEU A 40 16.04 -8.46 -16.12
C LEU A 40 17.00 -9.45 -16.79
N HIS A 41 18.11 -9.76 -16.12
CA HIS A 41 19.12 -10.65 -16.65
C HIS A 41 18.60 -12.08 -16.86
N ARG A 42 17.87 -12.63 -15.88
CA ARG A 42 17.25 -13.96 -15.98
C ARG A 42 16.19 -14.05 -17.07
N ASN A 43 15.59 -12.92 -17.48
CA ASN A 43 14.58 -12.86 -18.54
C ASN A 43 15.17 -12.57 -19.93
N LYS A 44 16.50 -12.50 -20.08
CA LYS A 44 17.17 -12.25 -21.38
C LYS A 44 16.69 -13.17 -22.50
N ASP A 45 16.58 -14.47 -22.25
CA ASP A 45 16.14 -15.43 -23.28
C ASP A 45 14.68 -15.22 -23.67
N ASN A 46 13.82 -14.79 -22.72
CA ASN A 46 12.44 -14.42 -23.01
C ASN A 46 12.37 -13.16 -23.88
N PHE A 47 13.21 -12.14 -23.58
CA PHE A 47 13.30 -10.94 -24.41
C PHE A 47 13.81 -11.24 -25.81
N PHE A 48 14.79 -12.13 -25.96
CA PHE A 48 15.25 -12.58 -27.27
C PHE A 48 14.16 -13.32 -28.05
N LYS A 49 13.42 -14.21 -27.37
CA LYS A 49 12.33 -14.97 -27.99
C LYS A 49 11.20 -14.06 -28.48
N GLU A 50 10.88 -13.02 -27.73
CA GLU A 50 9.75 -12.13 -28.02
C GLU A 50 10.12 -10.98 -28.97
N TYR A 51 11.33 -10.42 -28.83
CA TYR A 51 11.76 -9.20 -29.50
C TYR A 51 13.10 -9.33 -30.26
N GLY A 52 13.69 -10.53 -30.33
CA GLY A 52 14.97 -10.76 -31.00
C GLY A 52 16.14 -10.01 -30.35
N GLU A 53 17.14 -9.66 -31.17
CA GLU A 53 18.34 -8.93 -30.71
C GLU A 53 18.01 -7.56 -30.10
N GLU A 54 16.93 -6.91 -30.55
CA GLU A 54 16.50 -5.62 -29.99
C GLU A 54 16.14 -5.74 -28.50
N GLY A 55 15.47 -6.83 -28.12
CA GLY A 55 15.16 -7.14 -26.73
C GLY A 55 16.40 -7.31 -25.85
N ILE A 56 17.44 -7.98 -26.37
CA ILE A 56 18.73 -8.13 -25.65
C ILE A 56 19.41 -6.77 -25.48
N GLN A 57 19.41 -5.93 -26.52
CA GLN A 57 20.04 -4.62 -26.42
C GLN A 57 19.29 -3.69 -25.46
N ALA A 58 17.95 -3.75 -25.45
CA ALA A 58 17.13 -3.03 -24.48
C ALA A 58 17.43 -3.47 -23.04
N GLU A 59 17.51 -4.79 -22.79
CA GLU A 59 17.85 -5.36 -21.48
C GLU A 59 19.21 -4.85 -20.97
N LYS A 60 20.25 -4.88 -21.81
CA LYS A 60 21.57 -4.35 -21.46
C LYS A 60 21.54 -2.87 -21.10
N ARG A 61 20.81 -2.05 -21.85
CA ARG A 61 20.69 -0.61 -21.58
C ARG A 61 19.92 -0.34 -20.28
N ALA A 62 18.83 -1.07 -20.04
CA ALA A 62 18.07 -0.99 -18.79
C ALA A 62 18.93 -1.40 -17.58
N ILE A 63 19.68 -2.50 -17.66
CA ILE A 63 20.62 -2.92 -16.60
C ILE A 63 21.71 -1.87 -16.35
N SER A 64 22.25 -1.27 -17.41
CA SER A 64 23.25 -0.20 -17.29
C SER A 64 22.66 1.01 -16.55
N PHE A 65 21.45 1.44 -16.91
CA PHE A 65 20.73 2.51 -16.23
C PHE A 65 20.51 2.21 -14.74
N LEU A 66 20.00 1.01 -14.41
CA LEU A 66 19.72 0.62 -13.04
C LEU A 66 20.99 0.45 -12.19
N SER A 67 22.08 0.01 -12.81
CA SER A 67 23.39 -0.07 -12.15
C SER A 67 23.93 1.32 -11.80
N ARG A 68 23.72 2.30 -12.70
CA ARG A 68 24.03 3.70 -12.43
C ARG A 68 23.15 4.26 -11.30
N LEU A 69 21.84 4.02 -11.35
CA LEU A 69 20.90 4.42 -10.30
C LEU A 69 21.30 3.84 -8.93
N ARG A 70 21.71 2.57 -8.87
CA ARG A 70 22.20 1.95 -7.63
C ARG A 70 23.45 2.66 -7.10
N ASN A 71 24.40 3.03 -7.98
CA ASN A 71 25.58 3.79 -7.58
C ASN A 71 25.22 5.21 -7.11
N GLU A 72 24.31 5.90 -7.81
CA GLU A 72 23.77 7.21 -7.42
C GLU A 72 23.23 7.16 -5.99
N LEU A 73 22.41 6.14 -5.69
CA LEU A 73 21.85 5.89 -4.36
C LEU A 73 22.94 5.62 -3.32
N GLN A 74 23.83 4.66 -3.57
CA GLN A 74 24.85 4.25 -2.60
C GLN A 74 25.90 5.33 -2.30
N THR A 75 26.07 6.29 -3.20
CA THR A 75 27.04 7.40 -3.05
C THR A 75 26.38 8.73 -2.74
N ASP A 76 25.10 8.73 -2.32
CA ASP A 76 24.30 9.91 -1.97
C ASP A 76 24.38 11.03 -3.02
N LYS A 77 24.32 10.65 -4.30
CA LYS A 77 24.26 11.65 -5.39
C LYS A 77 22.99 12.48 -5.29
N PRO A 78 23.00 13.71 -5.81
CA PRO A 78 21.78 14.46 -6.04
C PRO A 78 20.74 13.64 -6.81
N VAL A 79 19.48 13.78 -6.40
CA VAL A 79 18.33 13.32 -7.16
C VAL A 79 18.28 14.10 -8.47
N LEU A 80 17.95 13.41 -9.57
CA LEU A 80 17.90 13.99 -10.91
C LEU A 80 16.45 14.09 -11.40
N ALA A 81 16.16 15.12 -12.20
CA ALA A 81 14.89 15.21 -12.90
C ALA A 81 14.69 13.99 -13.81
N LEU A 82 13.44 13.55 -13.91
CA LEU A 82 13.03 12.53 -14.85
C LEU A 82 13.07 13.09 -16.28
N THR A 83 13.42 12.23 -17.22
CA THR A 83 13.73 12.55 -18.62
C THR A 83 12.90 11.76 -19.64
N ASP A 84 12.10 10.80 -19.17
CA ASP A 84 11.13 10.11 -20.02
C ASP A 84 9.89 10.98 -20.33
N ASN A 85 9.04 10.51 -21.24
CA ASN A 85 7.85 11.22 -21.70
C ASN A 85 6.53 10.64 -21.14
N ALA A 86 6.56 10.00 -19.96
CA ALA A 86 5.33 9.52 -19.33
C ALA A 86 4.46 10.68 -18.83
N GLU A 87 3.16 10.40 -18.66
CA GLU A 87 2.15 11.38 -18.24
C GLU A 87 2.48 12.04 -16.88
N ASP A 88 3.13 11.31 -15.97
CA ASP A 88 3.44 11.77 -14.62
C ASP A 88 4.79 12.49 -14.49
N THR A 89 5.59 12.56 -15.56
CA THR A 89 6.97 13.08 -15.52
C THR A 89 7.05 14.51 -15.01
N GLU A 90 6.18 15.40 -15.52
CA GLU A 90 6.22 16.80 -15.10
C GLU A 90 5.80 16.97 -13.63
N ALA A 91 4.79 16.22 -13.17
CA ALA A 91 4.35 16.25 -11.77
C ALA A 91 5.46 15.79 -10.81
N TRP A 92 6.27 14.80 -11.20
CA TRP A 92 7.46 14.38 -10.46
C TRP A 92 8.54 15.45 -10.42
N ASN A 93 8.82 16.08 -11.56
CA ASN A 93 9.82 17.14 -11.66
C ASN A 93 9.38 18.39 -10.89
N GLU A 94 8.08 18.69 -10.86
CA GLU A 94 7.52 19.75 -10.03
C GLU A 94 7.68 19.44 -8.54
N TYR A 95 7.34 18.22 -8.10
CA TYR A 95 7.53 17.82 -6.72
C TYR A 95 9.01 17.89 -6.31
N MET A 96 9.94 17.47 -7.18
CA MET A 96 11.38 17.62 -6.94
C MET A 96 11.78 19.08 -6.71
N ARG A 97 11.23 20.02 -7.49
CA ARG A 97 11.48 21.45 -7.32
C ARG A 97 10.92 21.96 -5.98
N ARG A 98 9.69 21.55 -5.61
CA ARG A 98 9.10 21.87 -4.30
C ARG A 98 9.99 21.38 -3.14
N GLU A 99 10.49 20.15 -3.22
CA GLU A 99 11.41 19.61 -2.22
C GLU A 99 12.75 20.36 -2.20
N GLN A 100 13.25 20.80 -3.35
CA GLN A 100 14.47 21.59 -3.46
C GLN A 100 14.32 22.97 -2.79
N ASP A 101 13.16 23.61 -2.93
CA ASP A 101 12.86 24.90 -2.31
C ASP A 101 12.73 24.80 -0.77
N LEU A 102 12.42 23.61 -0.25
CA LEU A 102 12.33 23.34 1.19
C LEU A 102 13.69 23.02 1.84
N MET A 103 14.78 22.90 1.07
CA MET A 103 16.11 22.62 1.61
C MET A 103 16.72 23.87 2.26
N GLU A 104 16.91 23.84 3.59
CA GLU A 104 17.35 24.98 4.42
C GLU A 104 18.73 25.56 4.06
N ASP A 105 19.56 24.83 3.33
CA ASP A 105 20.98 25.17 3.09
C ASP A 105 21.36 25.22 1.61
N GLY A 106 20.37 25.22 0.71
CA GLY A 106 20.58 25.21 -0.73
C GLY A 106 21.31 23.96 -1.25
N ARG A 107 21.52 22.93 -0.42
CA ARG A 107 22.07 21.66 -0.89
C ARG A 107 21.05 20.96 -1.79
N PRO A 108 21.52 20.20 -2.78
CA PRO A 108 20.62 19.46 -3.62
C PRO A 108 19.88 18.38 -2.83
N VAL A 109 18.63 18.16 -3.20
CA VAL A 109 17.84 16.99 -2.79
C VAL A 109 18.66 15.72 -3.08
N SER A 110 18.88 14.87 -2.08
CA SER A 110 19.71 13.66 -2.19
C SER A 110 19.08 12.46 -1.47
N TRP A 111 19.60 11.25 -1.72
CA TRP A 111 19.06 10.00 -1.20
C TRP A 111 18.99 9.92 0.32
N PHE A 112 20.03 10.39 1.02
CA PHE A 112 20.09 10.30 2.47
C PHE A 112 19.44 11.49 3.18
N LYS A 113 19.39 12.67 2.55
CA LYS A 113 19.00 13.91 3.24
C LYS A 113 17.53 14.27 3.11
N SER A 114 16.92 13.84 2.03
CA SER A 114 15.54 14.20 1.70
C SER A 114 14.54 13.34 2.49
N PRO A 115 13.22 13.66 2.44
CA PRO A 115 12.20 12.82 3.05
C PRO A 115 12.28 11.37 2.55
N TRP A 116 12.15 10.43 3.47
CA TRP A 116 12.24 8.99 3.18
C TRP A 116 11.15 8.56 2.19
N LEU A 117 9.90 8.98 2.42
CA LEU A 117 8.78 8.75 1.50
C LEU A 117 9.14 9.17 0.06
N TYR A 118 9.70 10.36 -0.13
CA TYR A 118 10.06 10.87 -1.44
C TYR A 118 11.12 10.00 -2.12
N VAL A 119 12.27 9.74 -1.48
CA VAL A 119 13.39 9.03 -2.11
C VAL A 119 13.06 7.56 -2.39
N GLU A 120 12.22 6.93 -1.55
CA GLU A 120 11.78 5.57 -1.77
C GLU A 120 10.82 5.49 -2.96
N CYS A 121 9.86 6.40 -3.06
CA CYS A 121 8.97 6.51 -4.21
C CYS A 121 9.74 6.84 -5.50
N TYR A 122 10.70 7.77 -5.42
CA TYR A 122 11.56 8.17 -6.53
C TYR A 122 12.36 6.98 -7.08
N MET A 123 12.87 6.09 -6.23
CA MET A 123 13.57 4.89 -6.66
C MET A 123 12.70 4.02 -7.57
N TYR A 124 11.46 3.72 -7.18
CA TYR A 124 10.54 2.92 -8.00
C TYR A 124 10.19 3.62 -9.31
N ARG A 125 9.99 4.95 -9.30
CA ARG A 125 9.73 5.70 -10.53
C ARG A 125 10.95 5.72 -11.46
N ARG A 126 12.17 5.80 -10.94
CA ARG A 126 13.42 5.69 -11.72
C ARG A 126 13.64 4.29 -12.29
N ILE A 127 13.19 3.24 -11.59
CA ILE A 127 13.19 1.88 -12.17
C ILE A 127 12.24 1.84 -13.37
N GLN A 128 11.04 2.41 -13.23
CA GLN A 128 10.09 2.46 -14.34
C GLN A 128 10.59 3.32 -15.52
N GLU A 129 11.21 4.47 -15.24
CA GLU A 129 11.88 5.31 -16.25
C GLU A 129 12.89 4.50 -17.06
N ALA A 130 13.69 3.66 -16.40
CA ALA A 130 14.67 2.81 -17.06
C ALA A 130 14.04 1.88 -18.11
N LEU A 131 12.81 1.42 -17.89
CA LEU A 131 12.07 0.58 -18.83
C LEU A 131 11.43 1.41 -19.95
N TYR A 132 10.82 2.55 -19.63
CA TYR A 132 10.24 3.47 -20.63
C TYR A 132 11.27 3.99 -21.62
N MET A 133 12.48 4.29 -21.15
CA MET A 133 13.58 4.78 -21.99
C MET A 133 14.23 3.68 -22.85
N ASN A 134 13.86 2.41 -22.65
CA ASN A 134 14.45 1.27 -23.33
C ASN A 134 13.36 0.33 -23.89
N PRO A 135 12.57 0.78 -24.89
CA PRO A 135 11.65 -0.11 -25.59
C PRO A 135 12.42 -1.29 -26.22
N PRO A 136 11.81 -2.48 -26.35
CA PRO A 136 10.39 -2.80 -26.10
C PRO A 136 10.08 -3.27 -24.65
N MET A 137 10.80 -2.75 -23.65
CA MET A 137 10.64 -3.17 -22.24
C MET A 137 9.58 -2.38 -21.45
N ASP A 138 8.90 -1.42 -22.08
CA ASP A 138 8.01 -0.45 -21.45
C ASP A 138 6.85 -1.08 -20.63
N LYS A 139 6.43 -2.29 -21.01
CA LYS A 139 5.37 -3.05 -20.34
C LYS A 139 5.86 -4.15 -19.40
N PHE A 140 7.18 -4.35 -19.30
CA PHE A 140 7.73 -5.39 -18.45
C PHE A 140 7.53 -5.05 -16.97
N ASP A 141 6.95 -5.99 -16.22
CA ASP A 141 6.83 -5.87 -14.77
C ASP A 141 7.91 -6.71 -14.10
N MET A 142 8.97 -6.03 -13.67
CA MET A 142 10.13 -6.60 -12.98
C MET A 142 9.82 -7.23 -11.63
N PHE A 143 8.62 -7.01 -11.08
CA PHE A 143 8.19 -7.62 -9.83
C PHE A 143 7.15 -8.72 -10.02
N LYS A 144 6.66 -8.94 -11.25
CA LYS A 144 5.61 -9.92 -11.56
C LYS A 144 5.95 -11.33 -11.06
N GLU A 145 7.18 -11.79 -11.28
CA GLU A 145 7.62 -13.12 -10.83
C GLU A 145 7.49 -13.26 -9.31
N GLY A 146 8.01 -12.30 -8.55
CA GLY A 146 7.91 -12.30 -7.08
C GLY A 146 6.47 -12.18 -6.57
N LYS A 147 5.63 -11.37 -7.25
CA LYS A 147 4.20 -11.23 -6.96
C LYS A 147 3.45 -12.55 -7.19
N THR A 148 3.73 -13.25 -8.29
CA THR A 148 3.13 -14.55 -8.58
C THR A 148 3.60 -15.62 -7.59
N GLN A 149 4.91 -15.71 -7.32
CA GLN A 149 5.47 -16.71 -6.39
C GLN A 149 4.93 -16.54 -4.97
N SER A 150 4.73 -15.30 -4.51
CA SER A 150 4.15 -15.03 -3.18
C SER A 150 2.64 -15.32 -3.09
N ARG A 151 1.90 -15.20 -4.20
CA ARG A 151 0.44 -15.43 -4.22
C ARG A 151 0.06 -16.91 -4.42
N ILE A 152 0.88 -17.70 -5.11
CA ILE A 152 0.59 -19.13 -5.36
C ILE A 152 0.34 -19.94 -4.08
N PRO A 153 1.19 -19.87 -3.03
CA PRO A 153 0.94 -20.58 -1.78
C PRO A 153 -0.35 -20.13 -1.09
N ALA A 154 -0.70 -18.84 -1.17
CA ALA A 154 -1.94 -18.32 -0.60
C ALA A 154 -3.18 -18.92 -1.29
N PHE A 155 -3.11 -19.18 -2.60
CA PHE A 155 -4.18 -19.89 -3.30
C PHE A 155 -4.30 -21.34 -2.84
N GLN A 156 -3.20 -22.00 -2.51
CA GLN A 156 -3.18 -23.40 -2.08
C GLN A 156 -3.46 -23.61 -0.59
N ASN A 157 -3.66 -22.53 0.17
CA ASN A 157 -3.87 -22.60 1.61
C ASN A 157 -5.37 -22.75 1.95
N ASP A 158 -5.79 -23.97 2.22
CA ASP A 158 -7.17 -24.32 2.61
C ASP A 158 -7.68 -23.50 3.81
N CYS A 159 -6.79 -23.11 4.73
CA CYS A 159 -7.15 -22.33 5.92
C CYS A 159 -7.61 -20.90 5.58
N LEU A 160 -7.13 -20.30 4.47
CA LEU A 160 -7.62 -19.00 4.01
C LEU A 160 -9.02 -19.12 3.39
N TRP A 161 -9.31 -20.23 2.72
CA TRP A 161 -10.62 -20.49 2.14
C TRP A 161 -11.66 -20.83 3.20
N ASP A 162 -11.26 -21.43 4.30
CA ASP A 162 -12.11 -21.56 5.50
C ASP A 162 -12.61 -20.20 6.01
N ILE A 163 -11.80 -19.15 5.92
CA ILE A 163 -12.23 -17.77 6.24
C ILE A 163 -13.26 -17.29 5.22
N VAL A 164 -13.01 -17.48 3.94
CA VAL A 164 -13.93 -17.07 2.86
C VAL A 164 -15.28 -17.77 3.02
N ILE A 165 -15.27 -19.07 3.31
CA ILE A 165 -16.48 -19.87 3.53
C ILE A 165 -17.20 -19.39 4.79
N ARG A 166 -16.50 -19.23 5.92
CA ARG A 166 -17.13 -18.77 7.16
C ARG A 166 -17.61 -17.33 7.08
N THR A 167 -16.93 -16.44 6.35
CA THR A 167 -17.37 -15.06 6.11
C THR A 167 -18.59 -14.98 5.19
N GLN A 168 -18.68 -15.86 4.18
CA GLN A 168 -19.85 -15.94 3.31
C GLN A 168 -21.06 -16.61 3.97
N HIS A 169 -20.85 -17.60 4.84
CA HIS A 169 -21.94 -18.42 5.43
C HIS A 169 -22.32 -18.04 6.88
N GLN A 170 -21.40 -17.50 7.68
CA GLN A 170 -21.70 -16.97 9.01
C GLN A 170 -21.66 -15.44 8.96
N LYS A 171 -22.66 -14.80 9.59
CA LYS A 171 -22.63 -13.34 9.86
C LYS A 171 -21.51 -13.04 10.85
N LEU A 172 -20.26 -13.07 10.40
CA LEU A 172 -19.13 -12.70 11.22
C LEU A 172 -19.24 -11.21 11.53
N GLY A 173 -19.42 -10.90 12.82
CA GLY A 173 -19.59 -9.53 13.31
C GLY A 173 -18.28 -8.72 13.31
N LYS A 174 -18.15 -7.79 14.26
CA LYS A 174 -16.99 -6.89 14.44
C LYS A 174 -15.61 -7.55 14.30
N SER A 175 -15.47 -8.82 14.68
CA SER A 175 -14.23 -9.59 14.62
C SER A 175 -13.67 -9.76 13.21
N SER A 176 -14.51 -9.66 12.17
CA SER A 176 -14.08 -9.69 10.78
C SER A 176 -13.12 -8.55 10.46
N VAL A 177 -13.45 -7.32 10.84
CA VAL A 177 -12.61 -6.13 10.53
C VAL A 177 -11.23 -6.25 11.19
N SER A 178 -11.20 -6.76 12.42
CA SER A 178 -9.96 -7.07 13.17
C SER A 178 -9.12 -8.18 12.51
N LEU A 179 -9.76 -9.25 12.01
CA LEU A 179 -9.09 -10.33 11.24
C LEU A 179 -8.35 -9.78 10.02
N TRP A 180 -8.98 -8.86 9.29
CA TRP A 180 -8.44 -8.28 8.06
C TRP A 180 -7.30 -7.27 8.33
N GLY A 181 -7.33 -6.60 9.49
CA GLY A 181 -6.22 -5.76 9.96
C GLY A 181 -4.97 -6.56 10.36
N ASN A 182 -5.15 -7.77 10.90
CA ASN A 182 -4.07 -8.58 11.46
C ASN A 182 -3.25 -9.40 10.46
N LYS A 183 -3.79 -9.70 9.26
CA LYS A 183 -3.21 -10.80 8.44
C LYS A 183 -3.13 -10.56 6.94
N CYS A 184 -3.79 -9.53 6.41
CA CYS A 184 -3.83 -9.30 4.96
C CYS A 184 -2.60 -8.61 4.39
N ASP A 185 -1.52 -8.48 5.16
CA ASP A 185 -0.23 -8.15 4.59
C ASP A 185 0.56 -9.45 4.36
N LEU A 186 0.30 -10.13 3.24
CA LEU A 186 1.03 -11.34 2.83
C LEU A 186 2.54 -11.09 2.62
N SER A 187 3.04 -9.86 2.77
CA SER A 187 4.48 -9.59 2.87
C SER A 187 5.10 -9.91 4.24
N ILE A 188 4.32 -10.48 5.18
CA ILE A 188 4.74 -10.93 6.52
C ILE A 188 6.02 -11.81 6.53
N SER A 189 6.39 -12.47 5.42
CA SER A 189 7.54 -13.37 5.44
C SER A 189 8.80 -12.87 4.74
N GLY A 190 8.79 -11.71 4.07
CA GLY A 190 9.98 -11.27 3.31
C GLY A 190 10.50 -12.32 2.31
N GLY A 191 9.63 -13.22 1.83
CA GLY A 191 10.01 -14.36 0.99
C GLY A 191 10.27 -15.68 1.73
N GLN A 192 10.06 -15.76 3.05
CA GLN A 192 10.12 -17.04 3.79
C GLN A 192 8.79 -17.81 3.75
N ASP A 193 8.91 -19.13 3.87
CA ASP A 193 7.79 -20.07 3.81
C ASP A 193 6.91 -19.95 5.05
N ASN A 194 5.65 -19.55 4.87
CA ASN A 194 4.68 -19.36 5.94
C ASN A 194 3.60 -20.45 5.83
N SER A 195 4.00 -21.70 6.05
CA SER A 195 3.09 -22.85 6.14
C SER A 195 2.23 -22.74 7.41
N GLN A 196 1.16 -21.95 7.32
CA GLN A 196 0.15 -21.89 8.38
C GLN A 196 -0.60 -23.22 8.46
N LYS A 197 -0.46 -23.89 9.61
CA LYS A 197 -1.07 -25.18 9.91
C LYS A 197 -2.47 -25.07 10.53
N SER A 198 -2.96 -23.85 10.84
CA SER A 198 -4.25 -23.63 11.50
C SER A 198 -5.04 -22.46 10.89
N SER A 199 -6.37 -22.52 10.98
CA SER A 199 -7.27 -21.46 10.48
C SER A 199 -6.98 -20.13 11.17
N PRO A 200 -6.81 -19.03 10.43
CA PRO A 200 -6.57 -17.71 11.02
C PRO A 200 -7.69 -17.22 11.95
N ILE A 201 -8.92 -17.69 11.74
CA ILE A 201 -10.06 -17.39 12.61
C ILE A 201 -9.84 -17.98 14.01
N ASP A 202 -9.26 -19.17 14.10
CA ASP A 202 -9.04 -19.85 15.38
C ASP A 202 -7.90 -19.17 16.18
N SER A 203 -6.96 -18.53 15.49
CA SER A 203 -5.87 -17.75 16.10
C SER A 203 -6.24 -16.28 16.37
N LEU A 204 -7.47 -15.84 16.07
CA LEU A 204 -7.89 -14.45 16.26
C LEU A 204 -7.70 -13.91 17.68
N PRO A 205 -8.13 -14.64 18.73
CA PRO A 205 -7.95 -14.16 20.11
C PRO A 205 -6.47 -13.90 20.44
N ASP A 206 -5.58 -14.73 19.90
CA ASP A 206 -4.15 -14.58 20.10
C ASP A 206 -3.58 -13.40 19.33
N LEU A 207 -4.07 -13.14 18.11
CA LEU A 207 -3.61 -12.02 17.29
C LEU A 207 -4.13 -10.66 17.79
N GLN A 208 -5.27 -10.63 18.46
CA GLN A 208 -5.88 -9.40 18.96
C GLN A 208 -4.94 -8.62 19.90
N ARG A 209 -4.09 -9.32 20.65
CA ARG A 209 -3.10 -8.69 21.56
C ARG A 209 -2.04 -7.84 20.84
N PHE A 210 -1.88 -8.02 19.53
CA PHE A 210 -0.93 -7.27 18.71
C PHE A 210 -1.57 -6.07 18.00
N ILE A 211 -2.88 -5.86 18.17
CA ILE A 211 -3.55 -4.64 17.70
C ILE A 211 -3.37 -3.54 18.73
N LEU A 212 -2.60 -2.51 18.38
CA LEU A 212 -2.27 -1.41 19.29
C LEU A 212 -3.39 -0.38 19.41
N VAL A 213 -4.12 -0.15 18.32
CA VAL A 213 -5.30 0.71 18.24
C VAL A 213 -6.37 -0.05 17.48
N ASP A 214 -7.51 -0.30 18.13
CA ASP A 214 -8.61 -1.07 17.55
C ASP A 214 -9.89 -0.22 17.50
N ASN A 215 -10.14 0.41 16.34
CA ASN A 215 -11.38 1.09 16.04
C ASN A 215 -12.33 0.25 15.17
N SER A 216 -12.16 -1.08 15.13
CA SER A 216 -13.02 -1.98 14.33
C SER A 216 -14.50 -1.83 14.66
N SER A 217 -14.85 -1.51 15.91
CA SER A 217 -16.23 -1.24 16.34
C SER A 217 -16.83 0.00 15.66
N MET A 218 -16.04 1.07 15.50
CA MET A 218 -16.48 2.31 14.83
C MET A 218 -16.70 2.06 13.34
N VAL A 219 -15.78 1.33 12.70
CA VAL A 219 -15.93 0.89 11.30
C VAL A 219 -17.19 0.06 11.14
N TRP A 220 -17.41 -0.92 12.02
CA TRP A 220 -18.60 -1.77 11.98
C TRP A 220 -19.90 -0.96 12.15
N SER A 221 -19.92 0.02 13.06
CA SER A 221 -21.04 0.93 13.23
C SER A 221 -21.35 1.71 11.96
N VAL A 222 -20.34 2.19 11.22
CA VAL A 222 -20.54 2.85 9.91
C VAL A 222 -21.13 1.87 8.88
N LEU A 223 -20.61 0.65 8.80
CA LEU A 223 -21.09 -0.39 7.89
C LEU A 223 -22.57 -0.76 8.15
N VAL A 224 -22.97 -0.92 9.42
CA VAL A 224 -24.33 -1.33 9.81
C VAL A 224 -25.32 -0.16 9.84
N ALA A 225 -24.91 1.04 10.26
CA ALA A 225 -25.79 2.19 10.28
C ALA A 225 -26.32 2.55 8.88
N ALA A 226 -25.53 2.25 7.83
CA ALA A 226 -26.00 2.33 6.46
C ALA A 226 -27.22 1.39 6.23
N GLN A 227 -27.18 0.15 6.72
CA GLN A 227 -28.26 -0.83 6.51
C GLN A 227 -29.61 -0.47 7.15
N GLY A 228 -29.65 0.32 8.23
CA GLY A 228 -30.87 0.63 9.01
C GLY A 228 -31.80 1.67 8.40
N SER A 229 -31.31 2.48 7.44
CA SER A 229 -32.16 3.22 6.52
C SER A 229 -32.88 2.20 5.64
N ARG A 230 -34.22 2.21 5.58
CA ARG A 230 -35.08 1.23 4.86
C ARG A 230 -34.76 1.00 3.36
N SER A 231 -33.74 1.68 2.85
CA SER A 231 -32.95 1.27 1.70
C SER A 231 -31.48 1.61 1.96
N SER A 232 -30.57 0.68 1.63
CA SER A 232 -29.13 0.87 1.37
C SER A 232 -28.11 0.72 2.49
N GLY A 233 -27.45 -0.45 2.58
CA GLY A 233 -26.05 -0.53 3.03
C GLY A 233 -25.14 0.46 2.27
N ILE A 234 -23.88 0.60 2.68
CA ILE A 234 -22.93 1.58 2.11
C ILE A 234 -23.02 1.54 0.59
N LYS A 235 -23.31 2.69 -0.02
CA LYS A 235 -23.47 2.75 -1.46
C LYS A 235 -22.11 2.56 -2.12
N ASN A 236 -21.07 3.20 -1.58
CA ASN A 236 -19.72 3.22 -2.15
C ASN A 236 -18.65 2.99 -1.08
N ALA A 237 -18.14 1.76 -0.96
CA ALA A 237 -16.92 1.51 -0.20
C ALA A 237 -15.71 1.48 -1.13
N ARG A 238 -14.61 2.11 -0.71
CA ARG A 238 -13.34 2.06 -1.43
C ARG A 238 -12.34 1.22 -0.69
N LEU A 239 -11.68 0.35 -1.42
CA LEU A 239 -10.74 -0.59 -0.83
C LEU A 239 -9.48 -0.66 -1.67
N VAL A 240 -8.34 -0.55 -1.01
CA VAL A 240 -7.08 -0.93 -1.63
C VAL A 240 -6.98 -2.47 -1.52
N THR A 241 -7.16 -3.15 -2.65
CA THR A 241 -6.67 -4.53 -2.97
C THR A 241 -7.21 -5.78 -2.27
N ASP A 242 -8.09 -5.71 -1.27
CA ASP A 242 -8.51 -6.92 -0.53
C ASP A 242 -9.83 -7.54 -1.04
N LEU A 243 -9.71 -8.51 -1.97
CA LEU A 243 -10.85 -9.11 -2.66
C LEU A 243 -11.81 -9.87 -1.73
N VAL A 244 -11.29 -10.54 -0.70
CA VAL A 244 -12.13 -11.34 0.18
C VAL A 244 -12.99 -10.43 1.07
N LEU A 245 -12.38 -9.39 1.66
CA LEU A 245 -13.12 -8.39 2.41
C LEU A 245 -14.18 -7.71 1.54
N ALA A 246 -13.84 -7.30 0.32
CA ALA A 246 -14.82 -6.74 -0.61
C ALA A 246 -15.98 -7.70 -0.90
N SER A 247 -15.69 -8.99 -1.02
CA SER A 247 -16.69 -10.02 -1.33
C SER A 247 -17.65 -10.21 -0.17
N PHE A 248 -17.11 -10.21 1.05
CA PHE A 248 -17.88 -10.24 2.28
C PHE A 248 -18.79 -9.01 2.40
N LEU A 249 -18.25 -7.80 2.20
CA LEU A 249 -19.03 -6.57 2.31
C LEU A 249 -20.24 -6.56 1.37
N VAL A 250 -20.05 -7.01 0.12
CA VAL A 250 -21.15 -7.12 -0.85
C VAL A 250 -22.13 -8.23 -0.47
N SER A 251 -21.63 -9.43 -0.17
CA SER A 251 -22.47 -10.60 0.10
C SER A 251 -23.29 -10.46 1.40
N ALA A 252 -22.74 -9.75 2.39
CA ALA A 252 -23.44 -9.43 3.64
C ALA A 252 -24.40 -8.22 3.49
N GLY A 253 -24.49 -7.62 2.31
CA GLY A 253 -25.29 -6.42 2.05
C GLY A 253 -24.79 -5.18 2.79
N LEU A 254 -23.53 -5.17 3.23
CA LEU A 254 -22.89 -4.05 3.93
C LEU A 254 -22.44 -2.98 2.92
N ALA A 255 -22.13 -3.37 1.68
CA ALA A 255 -21.81 -2.47 0.58
C ALA A 255 -22.54 -2.85 -0.71
N LYS A 256 -23.02 -1.87 -1.48
CA LYS A 256 -23.62 -2.06 -2.81
C LYS A 256 -22.60 -1.97 -3.93
N GLN A 257 -21.62 -1.08 -3.79
CA GLN A 257 -20.54 -0.92 -4.75
C GLN A 257 -19.19 -0.89 -4.01
N ILE A 258 -18.22 -1.62 -4.57
CA ILE A 258 -16.82 -1.57 -4.17
C ILE A 258 -16.00 -0.95 -5.30
N ARG A 259 -15.23 0.08 -4.96
CA ARG A 259 -14.25 0.67 -5.86
C ARG A 259 -12.84 0.35 -5.38
N PHE A 260 -12.10 -0.42 -6.17
CA PHE A 260 -10.70 -0.70 -5.91
C PHE A 260 -9.81 0.38 -6.49
N HIS A 261 -8.82 0.81 -5.71
CA HIS A 261 -7.76 1.70 -6.18
C HIS A 261 -6.42 0.97 -6.09
N GLY A 262 -5.74 0.82 -7.22
CA GLY A 262 -4.40 0.25 -7.27
C GLY A 262 -3.39 1.19 -7.92
N LYS A 263 -2.20 0.65 -8.25
CA LYS A 263 -1.06 1.42 -8.74
C LYS A 263 -1.01 1.39 -10.28
N SER A 264 -0.67 2.54 -10.89
CA SER A 264 -0.57 2.68 -12.35
C SER A 264 0.69 2.02 -12.93
N ILE A 265 1.72 1.81 -12.11
CA ILE A 265 2.99 1.19 -12.48
C ILE A 265 3.39 0.13 -11.43
N PRO A 266 4.29 -0.82 -11.76
CA PRO A 266 4.91 -1.70 -10.76
C PRO A 266 5.52 -0.88 -9.63
N TRP A 267 5.06 -1.12 -8.40
CA TRP A 267 5.29 -0.23 -7.27
C TRP A 267 5.59 -1.04 -6.01
N PHE A 268 6.56 -0.60 -5.21
CA PHE A 268 6.86 -1.17 -3.88
C PHE A 268 6.93 -2.71 -3.86
N VAL A 269 7.49 -3.30 -4.91
CA VAL A 269 7.60 -4.76 -5.16
C VAL A 269 6.24 -5.46 -5.29
N SER A 270 5.40 -5.44 -4.27
CA SER A 270 4.19 -6.25 -4.17
C SER A 270 2.88 -5.51 -4.43
N ASP A 271 2.91 -4.17 -4.61
CA ASP A 271 1.68 -3.42 -4.79
C ASP A 271 0.95 -3.83 -6.07
N VAL A 272 -0.38 -3.79 -6.00
CA VAL A 272 -1.28 -4.34 -7.01
C VAL A 272 -1.52 -3.31 -8.12
N THR A 273 -1.10 -3.68 -9.31
CA THR A 273 -1.50 -3.02 -10.56
C THR A 273 -2.81 -3.59 -11.11
N LYS A 274 -3.33 -3.01 -12.19
CA LYS A 274 -4.54 -3.55 -12.85
C LYS A 274 -4.33 -4.98 -13.34
N GLN A 275 -3.16 -5.25 -13.93
CA GLN A 275 -2.80 -6.58 -14.42
C GLN A 275 -2.73 -7.59 -13.28
N ASP A 276 -2.19 -7.19 -12.12
CA ASP A 276 -2.17 -8.03 -10.92
C ASP A 276 -3.57 -8.39 -10.42
N PHE A 277 -4.47 -7.40 -10.36
CA PHE A 277 -5.85 -7.57 -9.94
C PHE A 277 -6.60 -8.54 -10.85
N GLU A 278 -6.53 -8.32 -12.17
CA GLU A 278 -7.17 -9.17 -13.17
C GLU A 278 -6.58 -10.58 -13.16
N TRP A 279 -5.25 -10.71 -13.08
CA TRP A 279 -4.58 -12.00 -12.97
C TRP A 279 -5.03 -12.77 -11.74
N THR A 280 -5.09 -12.12 -10.56
CA THR A 280 -5.56 -12.77 -9.33
C THR A 280 -6.99 -13.29 -9.46
N ILE A 281 -7.91 -12.53 -10.05
CA ILE A 281 -9.29 -12.99 -10.29
C ILE A 281 -9.28 -14.20 -11.24
N MET A 282 -8.53 -14.13 -12.35
CA MET A 282 -8.45 -15.23 -13.31
C MET A 282 -7.87 -16.51 -12.70
N GLN A 283 -6.82 -16.42 -11.90
CA GLN A 283 -6.26 -17.58 -11.20
C GLN A 283 -7.25 -18.15 -10.18
N THR A 284 -8.01 -17.29 -9.49
CA THR A 284 -9.04 -17.73 -8.54
C THR A 284 -10.15 -18.50 -9.26
N VAL A 285 -10.60 -18.02 -10.43
CA VAL A 285 -11.56 -18.73 -11.29
C VAL A 285 -11.01 -20.09 -11.75
N ALA A 286 -9.76 -20.11 -12.21
CA ALA A 286 -9.09 -21.29 -12.76
C ALA A 286 -8.62 -22.31 -11.70
N SER A 287 -8.80 -22.01 -10.42
CA SER A 287 -8.39 -22.92 -9.34
C SER A 287 -9.19 -24.22 -9.38
N ASN A 288 -8.52 -25.34 -9.11
CA ASN A 288 -9.16 -26.66 -8.95
C ASN A 288 -9.88 -26.80 -7.60
N HIS A 289 -9.67 -25.87 -6.65
CA HIS A 289 -10.36 -25.89 -5.38
C HIS A 289 -11.78 -25.31 -5.52
N LYS A 290 -12.80 -26.09 -5.13
CA LYS A 290 -14.23 -25.79 -5.35
C LYS A 290 -14.62 -24.37 -4.90
N TRP A 291 -14.26 -23.99 -3.68
CA TRP A 291 -14.64 -22.70 -3.10
C TRP A 291 -13.88 -21.52 -3.68
N MET A 292 -12.67 -21.76 -4.15
CA MET A 292 -11.89 -20.76 -4.87
C MET A 292 -12.52 -20.44 -6.19
N SER A 293 -12.74 -21.47 -7.02
CA SER A 293 -13.34 -21.29 -8.33
C SER A 293 -14.71 -20.61 -8.21
N ALA A 294 -15.54 -21.03 -7.25
CA ALA A 294 -16.81 -20.37 -6.95
C ALA A 294 -16.65 -18.89 -6.57
N SER A 295 -15.69 -18.55 -5.70
CA SER A 295 -15.40 -17.16 -5.33
C SER A 295 -14.90 -16.34 -6.52
N GLY A 296 -14.01 -16.89 -7.34
CA GLY A 296 -13.51 -16.23 -8.54
C GLY A 296 -14.62 -15.95 -9.55
N VAL A 297 -15.53 -16.92 -9.76
CA VAL A 297 -16.71 -16.74 -10.62
C VAL A 297 -17.61 -15.63 -10.07
N GLN A 298 -17.82 -15.59 -8.75
CA GLN A 298 -18.59 -14.55 -8.09
C GLN A 298 -17.94 -13.16 -8.27
N TRP A 299 -16.63 -13.04 -8.05
CA TRP A 299 -15.89 -11.79 -8.23
C TRP A 299 -15.95 -11.29 -9.67
N LYS A 300 -15.81 -12.20 -10.64
CA LYS A 300 -15.96 -11.89 -12.06
C LYS A 300 -17.37 -11.38 -12.37
N HIS A 301 -18.40 -11.95 -11.74
CA HIS A 301 -19.77 -11.47 -11.87
C HIS A 301 -19.94 -10.07 -11.25
N PHE A 302 -19.39 -9.80 -10.06
CA PHE A 302 -19.40 -8.45 -9.47
C PHE A 302 -18.74 -7.40 -10.36
N MET A 303 -17.65 -7.74 -11.03
CA MET A 303 -17.01 -6.85 -12.01
C MET A 303 -17.91 -6.59 -13.22
N LYS A 304 -18.58 -7.62 -13.74
CA LYS A 304 -19.46 -7.52 -14.91
C LYS A 304 -20.69 -6.65 -14.64
N GLU A 305 -21.29 -6.76 -13.45
CA GLU A 305 -22.48 -6.00 -13.05
C GLU A 305 -22.15 -4.57 -12.56
N GLY A 306 -20.86 -4.20 -12.47
CA GLY A 306 -20.44 -2.90 -11.95
C GLY A 306 -20.53 -2.75 -10.43
N THR A 307 -20.90 -3.82 -9.72
CA THR A 307 -20.81 -3.93 -8.25
C THR A 307 -19.37 -3.74 -7.78
N TRP A 308 -18.41 -4.30 -8.51
CA TRP A 308 -16.99 -4.03 -8.34
C TRP A 308 -16.45 -3.24 -9.53
N SER A 309 -15.51 -2.33 -9.25
CA SER A 309 -14.76 -1.65 -10.31
C SER A 309 -13.32 -1.42 -9.87
N TYR A 310 -12.38 -1.56 -10.80
CA TYR A 310 -10.97 -1.27 -10.58
C TYR A 310 -10.62 0.08 -11.20
N HIS A 311 -9.88 0.90 -10.45
CA HIS A 311 -9.39 2.20 -10.87
C HIS A 311 -7.91 2.30 -10.49
N ASP A 312 -7.15 2.97 -11.33
CA ASP A 312 -5.83 3.49 -11.01
C ASP A 312 -5.87 5.02 -11.17
N HIS A 313 -4.83 5.68 -10.68
CA HIS A 313 -4.64 7.12 -10.78
C HIS A 313 -3.17 7.41 -10.49
N SER A 314 -2.53 8.25 -11.29
CA SER A 314 -1.09 8.56 -11.18
C SER A 314 -0.70 9.00 -9.77
N PHE A 315 -1.55 9.78 -9.10
CA PHE A 315 -1.36 10.20 -7.70
C PHE A 315 -1.01 9.08 -6.72
N TRP A 316 -1.53 7.86 -6.89
CA TRP A 316 -1.20 6.74 -6.01
C TRP A 316 0.28 6.34 -6.08
N THR A 317 0.93 6.62 -7.21
CA THR A 317 2.35 6.40 -7.50
C THR A 317 3.17 7.68 -7.59
N LEU A 318 2.61 8.84 -7.23
CA LEU A 318 3.37 10.08 -7.00
C LEU A 318 3.99 10.07 -5.59
N PRO A 319 4.99 10.93 -5.27
CA PRO A 319 5.60 10.95 -3.94
C PRO A 319 4.78 11.74 -2.90
N HIS A 320 3.73 12.44 -3.33
CA HIS A 320 2.92 13.34 -2.50
C HIS A 320 2.35 12.65 -1.26
N GLU A 321 2.24 13.44 -0.19
CA GLU A 321 1.45 13.10 0.98
C GLU A 321 -0.05 13.18 0.63
N PHE A 322 -0.90 12.46 1.35
CA PHE A 322 -2.33 12.49 1.00
C PHE A 322 -3.00 13.83 1.32
N CYS A 323 -2.46 14.63 2.25
CA CYS A 323 -2.96 15.99 2.49
C CYS A 323 -2.85 16.91 1.25
N ASP A 324 -1.95 16.60 0.32
CA ASP A 324 -1.74 17.39 -0.89
C ASP A 324 -2.77 17.04 -1.99
N MET A 325 -3.49 15.93 -1.84
CA MET A 325 -4.39 15.39 -2.88
C MET A 325 -5.49 16.36 -3.30
N ALA A 326 -5.99 17.20 -2.38
CA ALA A 326 -7.03 18.17 -2.71
C ALA A 326 -6.55 19.23 -3.71
N VAL A 327 -5.24 19.51 -3.74
CA VAL A 327 -4.60 20.49 -4.63
C VAL A 327 -4.06 19.80 -5.88
N ASP A 328 -3.26 18.73 -5.70
CA ASP A 328 -2.49 18.10 -6.77
C ASP A 328 -3.26 17.02 -7.54
N ALA A 329 -4.42 16.56 -7.03
CA ALA A 329 -5.30 15.60 -7.69
C ALA A 329 -6.77 15.81 -7.28
N ALA A 330 -7.26 17.03 -7.51
CA ALA A 330 -8.59 17.47 -7.07
C ALA A 330 -9.73 16.57 -7.61
N ASP A 331 -9.57 16.01 -8.80
CA ASP A 331 -10.51 15.06 -9.40
C ASP A 331 -10.55 13.72 -8.62
N LEU A 332 -9.39 13.19 -8.22
CA LEU A 332 -9.31 12.02 -7.36
C LEU A 332 -9.90 12.30 -5.97
N TYR A 333 -9.57 13.46 -5.38
CA TYR A 333 -10.10 13.86 -4.08
C TYR A 333 -11.63 13.98 -4.12
N SER A 334 -12.19 14.66 -5.13
CA SER A 334 -13.64 14.76 -5.37
C SER A 334 -14.26 13.37 -5.57
N THR A 335 -13.57 12.50 -6.29
CA THR A 335 -13.99 11.11 -6.46
C THR A 335 -14.08 10.45 -5.07
N LEU A 336 -13.07 10.57 -4.21
CA LEU A 336 -13.07 10.00 -2.84
C LEU A 336 -14.16 10.56 -1.93
N GLN A 337 -14.56 11.82 -2.11
CA GLN A 337 -15.67 12.42 -1.34
C GLN A 337 -17.02 11.73 -1.58
N GLY A 338 -17.18 11.04 -2.71
CA GLY A 338 -18.38 10.25 -3.00
C GLY A 338 -18.47 8.90 -2.28
N SER A 339 -17.53 8.58 -1.38
CA SER A 339 -17.51 7.33 -0.62
C SER A 339 -18.19 7.44 0.75
N ASP A 340 -18.85 6.37 1.19
CA ASP A 340 -19.35 6.29 2.56
C ASP A 340 -18.29 5.75 3.54
N LEU A 341 -17.31 4.99 3.01
CA LEU A 341 -16.15 4.49 3.76
C LEU A 341 -14.96 4.25 2.81
N ILE A 342 -13.78 4.66 3.23
CA ILE A 342 -12.51 4.41 2.54
C ILE A 342 -11.62 3.53 3.42
N LEU A 343 -11.12 2.42 2.88
CA LEU A 343 -10.22 1.50 3.55
C LEU A 343 -8.82 1.57 2.91
N PHE A 344 -7.88 2.16 3.63
CA PHE A 344 -6.47 2.20 3.28
C PHE A 344 -5.78 0.95 3.84
N LYS A 345 -5.07 0.20 3.00
CA LYS A 345 -4.35 -1.01 3.39
C LYS A 345 -2.85 -0.80 3.44
N GLY A 346 -2.21 -1.31 4.48
CA GLY A 346 -0.75 -1.45 4.53
C GLY A 346 0.01 -0.21 4.95
N ASP A 347 1.31 -0.39 5.15
CA ASP A 347 2.19 0.59 5.78
C ASP A 347 2.42 1.84 4.93
N LEU A 348 2.65 1.71 3.61
CA LEU A 348 2.87 2.86 2.73
C LEU A 348 1.67 3.82 2.71
N ASN A 349 0.43 3.29 2.68
CA ASN A 349 -0.75 4.14 2.75
C ASN A 349 -0.84 4.87 4.09
N TYR A 350 -0.47 4.22 5.20
CA TYR A 350 -0.44 4.89 6.51
C TYR A 350 0.61 6.00 6.55
N ARG A 351 1.81 5.75 6.00
CA ARG A 351 2.87 6.76 5.88
C ARG A 351 2.39 7.94 5.05
N LYS A 352 1.73 7.73 3.91
CA LYS A 352 1.15 8.82 3.11
C LYS A 352 0.00 9.55 3.80
N LEU A 353 -0.82 8.85 4.60
CA LEU A 353 -1.88 9.46 5.42
C LEU A 353 -1.30 10.40 6.49
N THR A 354 -0.18 10.02 7.11
CA THR A 354 0.45 10.78 8.20
C THR A 354 1.65 11.63 7.76
N GLY A 355 1.89 11.71 6.45
CA GLY A 355 3.00 12.46 5.86
C GLY A 355 4.40 11.91 6.11
N ASP A 356 4.52 10.67 6.63
CA ASP A 356 5.80 10.03 6.99
C ASP A 356 6.64 10.92 7.93
N ARG A 357 5.98 11.55 8.91
CA ARG A 357 6.59 12.54 9.83
C ARG A 357 6.87 11.96 11.22
N LYS A 358 7.79 12.61 11.94
CA LYS A 358 8.15 12.33 13.34
C LYS A 358 7.11 12.84 14.33
N TRP A 359 5.88 12.34 14.22
CA TRP A 359 4.82 12.66 15.18
C TRP A 359 5.11 12.07 16.56
N GLU A 360 4.77 12.82 17.61
CA GLU A 360 4.62 12.24 18.94
C GLU A 360 3.54 11.15 18.91
N HIS A 361 3.78 10.04 19.59
CA HIS A 361 2.94 8.85 19.47
C HIS A 361 1.50 9.04 19.94
N THR A 362 1.26 10.02 20.80
CA THR A 362 -0.05 10.36 21.36
C THR A 362 -0.84 11.36 20.50
N VAL A 363 -0.24 11.92 19.44
CA VAL A 363 -0.93 12.85 18.53
C VAL A 363 -2.19 12.17 17.97
N PRO A 364 -3.36 12.81 18.02
CA PRO A 364 -4.59 12.26 17.44
C PRO A 364 -4.47 11.95 15.95
N PHE A 365 -5.13 10.88 15.50
CA PHE A 365 -5.03 10.43 14.11
C PHE A 365 -5.56 11.47 13.12
N ASP A 366 -6.70 12.08 13.43
CA ASP A 366 -7.31 13.17 12.65
C ASP A 366 -6.38 14.38 12.49
N GLN A 367 -5.62 14.73 13.53
CA GLN A 367 -4.61 15.76 13.45
C GLN A 367 -3.45 15.35 12.52
N ALA A 368 -2.97 14.11 12.63
CA ALA A 368 -1.90 13.60 11.78
C ALA A 368 -2.30 13.47 10.29
N LEU A 369 -3.60 13.40 9.98
CA LEU A 369 -4.12 13.44 8.60
C LEU A 369 -3.96 14.81 7.93
N ARG A 370 -3.64 15.87 8.69
CA ARG A 370 -3.38 17.22 8.16
C ARG A 370 -4.48 17.73 7.22
N GLY A 371 -5.74 17.48 7.56
CA GLY A 371 -6.90 17.89 6.78
C GLY A 371 -7.31 16.92 5.67
N PHE A 372 -6.60 15.80 5.46
CA PHE A 372 -7.03 14.75 4.54
C PHE A 372 -8.21 13.96 5.11
N GLN A 373 -9.43 14.43 4.85
CA GLN A 373 -10.66 13.77 5.28
C GLN A 373 -11.75 13.83 4.18
N PRO A 374 -11.53 13.22 3.00
CA PRO A 374 -12.51 13.25 1.91
C PRO A 374 -13.82 12.55 2.29
N ALA A 375 -13.76 11.50 3.11
CA ALA A 375 -14.88 10.71 3.60
C ALA A 375 -14.47 10.01 4.90
N PRO A 376 -15.39 9.31 5.62
CA PRO A 376 -14.99 8.40 6.69
C PRO A 376 -13.95 7.41 6.17
N LEU A 377 -12.83 7.29 6.87
CA LEU A 377 -11.71 6.47 6.45
C LEU A 377 -11.18 5.60 7.59
N CYS A 378 -10.62 4.46 7.23
CA CYS A 378 -9.93 3.57 8.13
C CYS A 378 -8.62 3.12 7.51
N SER A 379 -7.54 3.16 8.29
CA SER A 379 -6.29 2.50 7.96
C SER A 379 -6.22 1.13 8.63
N LEU A 380 -6.02 0.09 7.82
CA LEU A 380 -5.72 -1.27 8.24
C LEU A 380 -4.24 -1.54 7.95
N ARG A 381 -3.41 -1.44 8.99
CA ARG A 381 -1.96 -1.34 8.83
C ARG A 381 -1.23 -2.29 9.77
N THR A 382 -0.37 -3.13 9.22
CA THR A 382 0.73 -3.77 9.96
C THR A 382 1.93 -2.81 9.99
N LEU A 383 2.53 -2.62 11.15
CA LEU A 383 3.58 -1.62 11.36
C LEU A 383 4.90 -2.05 10.71
N LYS A 384 5.43 -1.23 9.79
CA LYS A 384 6.71 -1.45 9.08
C LYS A 384 7.56 -0.18 8.94
N ALA A 385 7.28 0.83 9.75
CA ALA A 385 7.93 2.15 9.66
C ALA A 385 7.85 2.90 11.00
N ASP A 386 8.83 3.77 11.24
CA ASP A 386 9.03 4.60 12.44
C ASP A 386 8.00 5.75 12.59
N VAL A 387 6.74 5.50 12.23
CA VAL A 387 5.62 6.43 12.40
C VAL A 387 4.44 5.67 12.99
N GLN A 388 3.91 6.14 14.10
CA GLN A 388 2.67 5.64 14.70
C GLN A 388 2.07 6.74 15.59
N VAL A 389 0.79 7.04 15.39
CA VAL A 389 0.05 8.09 16.12
C VAL A 389 -1.19 7.53 16.81
N GLY A 390 -1.83 8.30 17.68
CA GLY A 390 -3.06 7.94 18.38
C GLY A 390 -2.92 6.79 19.38
N LEU A 391 -1.72 6.60 19.93
CA LEU A 391 -1.49 5.70 21.06
C LEU A 391 -1.91 6.36 22.37
N GLN A 392 -2.20 5.54 23.39
CA GLN A 392 -2.42 6.04 24.74
C GLN A 392 -1.11 6.52 25.36
N PRO A 393 -1.12 7.52 26.25
CA PRO A 393 0.06 7.94 27.00
C PRO A 393 0.72 6.73 27.71
N GLY A 394 2.05 6.57 27.58
CA GLY A 394 2.79 5.46 28.18
C GLY A 394 2.79 4.15 27.36
N GLN A 395 1.96 4.04 26.31
CA GLN A 395 1.86 2.81 25.51
C GLN A 395 3.12 2.57 24.67
N ALA A 396 3.65 3.62 24.04
CA ALA A 396 4.83 3.52 23.18
C ALA A 396 6.09 3.20 23.99
N GLU A 397 6.24 3.79 25.17
CA GLU A 397 7.34 3.58 26.11
C GLU A 397 7.34 2.13 26.61
N LYS A 398 6.16 1.62 26.96
CA LYS A 398 6.00 0.21 27.34
C LYS A 398 6.38 -0.72 26.19
N LEU A 399 5.90 -0.47 24.97
CA LEU A 399 6.26 -1.28 23.80
C LEU A 399 7.77 -1.26 23.55
N SER A 400 8.38 -0.08 23.55
CA SER A 400 9.81 0.10 23.32
C SER A 400 10.67 -0.59 24.38
N SER A 401 10.20 -0.65 25.64
CA SER A 401 10.89 -1.40 26.71
C SER A 401 10.83 -2.94 26.52
N GLN A 402 9.80 -3.44 25.84
CA GLN A 402 9.56 -4.88 25.65
C GLN A 402 10.12 -5.39 24.32
N ASP A 403 10.05 -4.56 23.29
CA ASP A 403 10.36 -4.89 21.91
C ASP A 403 10.84 -3.61 21.21
N PRO A 404 12.15 -3.30 21.19
CA PRO A 404 12.68 -2.06 20.62
C PRO A 404 12.31 -1.84 19.14
N ASP A 405 12.06 -2.92 18.40
CA ASP A 405 11.75 -2.90 16.96
C ASP A 405 10.23 -3.02 16.67
N TRP A 406 9.37 -2.78 17.66
CA TRP A 406 7.92 -2.98 17.56
C TRP A 406 7.24 -2.25 16.39
N MET A 407 7.80 -1.14 15.91
CA MET A 407 7.27 -0.38 14.77
C MET A 407 7.67 -0.94 13.40
N THR A 408 8.68 -1.79 13.33
CA THR A 408 9.34 -2.16 12.06
C THR A 408 9.46 -3.67 11.85
N ASN A 409 9.20 -4.46 12.89
CA ASN A 409 9.29 -5.92 12.87
C ASN A 409 8.03 -6.62 12.32
N SER A 410 7.02 -5.88 11.83
CA SER A 410 5.77 -6.41 11.25
C SER A 410 4.90 -7.25 12.19
N LYS A 411 5.15 -7.20 13.51
CA LYS A 411 4.41 -7.98 14.50
C LYS A 411 3.12 -7.30 14.95
N TYR A 412 3.11 -5.97 14.99
CA TYR A 412 2.01 -5.18 15.51
C TYR A 412 1.15 -4.59 14.39
N ALA A 413 -0.12 -4.32 14.69
CA ALA A 413 -1.08 -3.76 13.75
C ALA A 413 -1.94 -2.66 14.38
N VAL A 414 -2.60 -1.87 13.53
CA VAL A 414 -3.64 -0.92 13.91
C VAL A 414 -4.83 -1.01 12.96
N VAL A 415 -6.01 -0.81 13.54
CA VAL A 415 -7.27 -0.49 12.85
C VAL A 415 -7.65 0.90 13.32
N GLN A 416 -7.23 1.93 12.58
CA GLN A 416 -7.38 3.31 13.00
C GLN A 416 -8.42 4.02 12.13
N PHE A 417 -9.47 4.54 12.76
CA PHE A 417 -10.61 5.14 12.06
C PHE A 417 -10.67 6.65 12.28
N CYS A 418 -11.01 7.39 11.23
CA CYS A 418 -11.34 8.80 11.28
C CYS A 418 -12.64 9.03 10.50
N GLY A 419 -13.61 9.70 11.11
CA GLY A 419 -14.90 10.00 10.50
C GLY A 419 -15.68 10.98 11.37
N PRO A 420 -16.80 11.53 10.88
CA PRO A 420 -17.60 12.46 11.65
C PRO A 420 -18.02 11.80 12.97
N HIS A 421 -17.79 12.49 14.08
CA HIS A 421 -18.40 12.15 15.37
C HIS A 421 -19.92 12.21 15.17
N ARG A 422 -20.56 11.05 15.02
CA ARG A 422 -21.99 10.97 15.29
C ARG A 422 -22.10 11.02 16.82
N GLU A 423 -22.45 12.19 17.35
CA GLU A 423 -22.96 12.27 18.73
C GLU A 423 -24.02 11.18 18.87
N GLN A 424 -23.83 10.30 19.85
CA GLN A 424 -24.78 9.23 20.16
C GLN A 424 -26.03 9.80 20.81
#